data_AF-X1S751-F1
#
_entry.id   AF-X1S751-F1
#
_cell.length_a   1.000
_cell.length_b   1.000
_cell.length_c   1.000
_cell.angle_alpha   90.00
_cell.angle_beta   90.00
_cell.angle_gamma   90.00
#
_symmetry.space_group_name_H-M   'P 1'
#
loop_
_entity.id
_entity.type
_entity.pdbx_description
1 polymer ?
#
loop_
_entity_poly.entity_id
_entity_poly.type
_entity_poly.pdbx_seq_one_letter_code
_entity_poly.pdbx_strand_id
1 'polypeptide(L)'
;MKPHSLITLILGIILALFGAVALLFGGSIGGVILLLIGVSLCYLGWRGARKALIVFGHACIVVGCILITWGIYLLPYCKPILLHVFTRPLFWGLFCLLGGICANYHGFCKCIRGGK
;
A
#
# COMPACT_ATOMS: atom_id res chain seq x y z
N MET A 1 -0.19 -25.09 -3.69
CA MET A 1 0.96 -24.23 -4.07
C MET A 1 1.41 -23.47 -2.83
N LYS A 2 2.72 -23.43 -2.51
CA LYS A 2 3.21 -22.75 -1.29
C LYS A 2 3.33 -21.24 -1.55
N PRO A 3 2.94 -20.37 -0.61
CA PRO A 3 3.10 -18.92 -0.77
C PRO A 3 4.58 -18.57 -0.88
N HIS A 4 4.93 -17.63 -1.75
CA HIS A 4 6.32 -17.23 -1.97
C HIS A 4 6.83 -16.32 -0.84
N SER A 5 5.92 -15.55 -0.20
CA SER A 5 6.25 -14.78 1.00
C SER A 5 5.02 -14.63 1.91
N LEU A 6 5.06 -15.34 3.04
CA LEU A 6 4.02 -15.30 4.08
C LEU A 6 3.85 -13.89 4.66
N ILE A 7 4.95 -13.15 4.84
CA ILE A 7 4.91 -11.80 5.40
C ILE A 7 4.14 -10.86 4.48
N THR A 8 4.39 -10.90 3.16
CA THR A 8 3.66 -10.06 2.20
C THR A 8 2.19 -10.43 2.09
N LEU A 9 1.86 -11.71 2.26
CA LEU A 9 0.49 -12.19 2.28
C LEU A 9 -0.26 -11.66 3.51
N ILE A 10 0.32 -11.83 4.70
CA ILE A 10 -0.27 -11.37 5.97
C ILE A 10 -0.45 -9.85 5.95
N LEU A 11 0.58 -9.10 5.51
CA LEU A 11 0.51 -7.66 5.39
C LEU A 11 -0.60 -7.22 4.40
N GLY A 12 -0.70 -7.90 3.26
CA GLY A 12 -1.76 -7.66 2.27
C GLY A 12 -3.16 -7.88 2.84
N ILE A 13 -3.35 -8.97 3.60
CA ILE A 13 -4.64 -9.28 4.24
C ILE A 13 -5.01 -8.19 5.25
N ILE A 14 -4.07 -7.77 6.10
CA ILE A 14 -4.29 -6.70 7.08
C ILE A 14 -4.67 -5.40 6.37
N LEU A 15 -3.95 -4.99 5.33
CA LEU A 15 -4.27 -3.78 4.56
C LEU A 15 -5.63 -3.87 3.86
N ALA A 16 -5.97 -5.03 3.28
CA ALA A 16 -7.25 -5.24 2.62
C ALA A 16 -8.41 -5.14 3.62
N LEU A 17 -8.27 -5.73 4.80
CA LEU A 17 -9.27 -5.63 5.87
C LEU A 17 -9.42 -4.19 6.35
N PHE A 18 -8.31 -3.49 6.56
CA PHE A 18 -8.35 -2.09 7.01
C PHE A 18 -8.99 -1.17 5.96
N GLY A 19 -8.68 -1.38 4.68
CA GLY A 19 -9.32 -0.68 3.56
C GLY A 19 -10.82 -0.97 3.46
N ALA A 20 -11.23 -2.23 3.65
CA ALA A 20 -12.64 -2.62 3.65
C ALA A 20 -13.41 -1.94 4.79
N VAL A 21 -12.86 -1.93 6.00
CA VAL A 21 -13.44 -1.23 7.16
C VAL A 21 -13.52 0.27 6.89
N ALA A 22 -12.46 0.89 6.37
CA ALA A 22 -12.45 2.32 6.03
C ALA A 22 -13.48 2.71 4.95
N LEU A 23 -13.82 1.78 4.04
CA LEU A 23 -14.89 1.97 3.07
C LEU A 23 -16.27 1.83 3.69
N LEU A 24 -16.49 0.74 4.44
CA LEU A 24 -17.80 0.42 5.02
C LEU A 24 -18.26 1.45 6.05
N PHE A 25 -17.34 1.99 6.85
CA PHE A 25 -17.67 2.93 7.93
C PHE A 25 -17.35 4.39 7.62
N GLY A 26 -16.42 4.65 6.69
CA GLY A 26 -15.91 6.00 6.41
C GLY A 26 -16.31 6.58 5.06
N GLY A 27 -16.80 5.77 4.11
CA GLY A 27 -17.11 6.21 2.74
C GLY A 27 -15.93 6.88 2.02
N SER A 28 -14.70 6.63 2.49
CA SER A 28 -13.53 7.42 2.12
C SER A 28 -12.83 6.85 0.89
N ILE A 29 -12.50 7.71 -0.07
CA ILE A 29 -11.72 7.34 -1.27
C ILE A 29 -10.36 6.72 -0.89
N GLY A 30 -9.80 7.13 0.25
CA GLY A 30 -8.59 6.52 0.82
C GLY A 30 -8.74 5.03 1.12
N GLY A 31 -9.93 4.59 1.55
CA GLY A 31 -10.23 3.18 1.80
C GLY A 31 -10.18 2.31 0.54
N VAL A 32 -10.60 2.85 -0.62
CA VAL A 32 -10.49 2.15 -1.92
C VAL A 32 -9.03 1.88 -2.26
N ILE A 33 -8.18 2.89 -2.12
CA ILE A 33 -6.76 2.79 -2.48
C ILE A 33 -6.07 1.74 -1.59
N LEU A 34 -6.33 1.79 -0.30
CA LEU A 34 -5.89 0.80 0.69
C LEU A 34 -6.30 -0.62 0.34
N LEU A 35 -7.57 -0.81 -0.03
CA LEU A 35 -8.11 -2.11 -0.41
C LEU A 35 -7.40 -2.64 -1.66
N LEU A 36 -7.24 -1.80 -2.70
CA LEU A 36 -6.54 -2.17 -3.93
C LEU A 36 -5.08 -2.55 -3.68
N ILE A 37 -4.38 -1.81 -2.83
CA ILE A 37 -3.00 -2.11 -2.44
C ILE A 37 -2.92 -3.43 -1.65
N GLY A 38 -3.82 -3.64 -0.69
CA GLY A 38 -3.88 -4.86 0.11
C GLY A 38 -4.15 -6.12 -0.73
N VAL A 39 -5.11 -6.05 -1.65
CA VAL A 39 -5.42 -7.14 -2.58
C VAL A 39 -4.24 -7.41 -3.52
N SER A 40 -3.58 -6.35 -4.02
CA SER A 40 -2.38 -6.47 -4.86
C SER A 40 -1.23 -7.16 -4.13
N LEU A 41 -1.02 -6.84 -2.85
CA LEU A 41 -0.02 -7.49 -1.98
C LEU A 41 -0.36 -8.97 -1.72
N CYS A 42 -1.63 -9.31 -1.51
CA CYS A 42 -2.06 -10.71 -1.39
C CYS A 42 -1.72 -11.51 -2.66
N TYR A 43 -2.02 -10.95 -3.83
CA TYR A 43 -1.71 -11.58 -5.11
C TYR A 43 -0.19 -11.75 -5.30
N LEU A 44 0.59 -10.73 -4.95
CA LEU A 44 2.06 -10.76 -5.05
C LEU A 44 2.71 -11.75 -4.08
N GLY A 45 2.22 -11.84 -2.84
CA GLY A 45 2.68 -12.83 -1.86
C GLY A 45 2.38 -14.27 -2.29
N TRP A 46 1.35 -14.46 -3.10
CA TRP A 46 0.96 -15.76 -3.64
C TRP A 46 1.71 -16.16 -4.91
N ARG A 47 1.86 -15.25 -5.89
CA ARG A 47 2.51 -15.56 -7.18
C ARG A 47 4.02 -15.32 -7.22
N GLY A 48 4.55 -14.39 -6.42
CA GLY A 48 5.99 -14.11 -6.31
C GLY A 48 6.70 -13.88 -7.65
N ALA A 49 6.61 -12.67 -8.22
CA ALA A 49 7.29 -12.33 -9.47
C ALA A 49 8.01 -10.98 -9.40
N ARG A 50 9.30 -10.95 -9.75
CA ARG A 50 10.14 -9.73 -9.76
C ARG A 50 9.49 -8.57 -10.51
N LYS A 51 9.07 -8.81 -11.76
CA LYS A 51 8.45 -7.77 -12.60
C LYS A 51 7.19 -7.21 -11.95
N ALA A 52 6.34 -8.07 -11.39
CA ALA A 52 5.12 -7.64 -10.70
C ALA A 52 5.44 -6.79 -9.47
N LEU A 53 6.50 -7.11 -8.73
CA LEU A 53 6.89 -6.42 -7.49
C LEU A 53 7.44 -5.02 -7.78
N ILE A 54 8.19 -4.86 -8.87
CA ILE A 54 8.68 -3.56 -9.36
C ILE A 54 7.52 -2.73 -9.92
N VAL A 55 6.61 -3.32 -10.70
CA VAL A 55 5.44 -2.60 -11.24
C VAL A 55 4.53 -2.14 -10.09
N PHE A 56 4.30 -2.99 -9.10
CA PHE A 56 3.54 -2.65 -7.89
C PHE A 56 4.22 -1.53 -7.11
N GLY A 57 5.53 -1.62 -6.88
CA GLY A 57 6.27 -0.58 -6.17
C GLY A 57 6.20 0.77 -6.88
N HIS A 58 6.35 0.79 -8.21
CA HIS A 58 6.20 2.00 -9.00
C HIS A 58 4.77 2.58 -8.95
N ALA A 59 3.74 1.73 -9.07
CA ALA A 59 2.36 2.17 -8.93
C ALA A 59 2.07 2.79 -7.54
N CYS A 60 2.59 2.18 -6.47
CA CYS A 60 2.49 2.72 -5.11
C CYS A 60 3.19 4.07 -4.96
N ILE A 61 4.35 4.28 -5.61
CA ILE A 61 5.03 5.58 -5.61
C ILE A 61 4.17 6.64 -6.30
N VAL A 62 3.64 6.35 -7.49
CA VAL A 62 2.80 7.29 -8.25
C VAL A 62 1.54 7.67 -7.46
N VAL A 63 0.82 6.67 -6.94
CA VAL A 63 -0.36 6.88 -6.09
C VAL A 63 0.00 7.63 -4.81
N GLY A 64 1.15 7.30 -4.20
CA GLY A 64 1.68 7.99 -3.03
C GLY A 64 1.91 9.47 -3.27
N CYS A 65 2.53 9.85 -4.39
CA CYS A 65 2.73 11.24 -4.78
C CYS A 65 1.39 11.99 -4.92
N ILE A 66 0.42 11.40 -5.63
CA ILE A 66 -0.92 12.00 -5.81
C ILE A 66 -1.62 12.21 -4.46
N LEU A 67 -1.55 11.22 -3.57
CA LEU A 67 -2.14 11.28 -2.24
C LEU A 67 -1.47 12.30 -1.32
N ILE A 68 -0.15 12.45 -1.41
CA ILE A 68 0.59 13.46 -0.66
C ILE A 68 0.16 14.85 -1.13
N THR A 69 0.14 15.10 -2.44
CA THR A 69 -0.31 16.37 -3.01
C THR A 69 -1.74 16.70 -2.54
N TRP A 70 -2.66 15.75 -2.64
CA TRP A 70 -4.03 15.93 -2.14
C TRP A 70 -4.06 16.18 -0.62
N GLY A 71 -3.26 15.43 0.15
CA GLY A 71 -3.14 15.59 1.60
C GLY A 71 -2.65 16.97 2.03
N ILE A 72 -1.71 17.55 1.29
CA ILE A 72 -1.20 18.90 1.54
C ILE A 72 -2.31 19.93 1.33
N TYR A 73 -3.14 19.80 0.28
CA TYR A 73 -4.29 20.70 0.08
C TYR A 73 -5.35 20.62 1.19
N LEU A 74 -5.38 19.54 1.98
CA LEU A 74 -6.30 19.34 3.08
C LEU A 74 -5.77 19.85 4.44
N LEU A 75 -4.51 20.29 4.53
CA LEU A 75 -3.86 20.76 5.78
C LEU A 75 -4.70 21.79 6.56
N PRO A 76 -5.33 22.81 5.95
CA PRO A 76 -6.12 23.80 6.69
C PRO A 76 -7.33 23.23 7.44
N TYR A 77 -7.79 22.04 7.05
CA TYR A 77 -8.95 21.37 7.64
C TYR A 77 -8.55 20.22 8.57
N CYS A 78 -7.25 20.09 8.88
CA CYS A 78 -6.73 19.00 9.69
C CYS A 78 -6.91 19.22 11.19
N LYS A 79 -7.44 18.19 11.87
CA LYS A 79 -7.51 18.12 13.33
C LYS A 79 -6.39 17.20 13.85
N PRO A 80 -5.74 17.53 14.98
CA PRO A 80 -4.67 16.71 15.58
C PRO A 80 -5.25 15.52 16.37
N ILE A 81 -6.07 14.70 15.71
CA ILE A 81 -6.70 13.51 16.29
C ILE A 81 -6.21 12.28 15.51
N LEU A 82 -5.81 11.21 16.20
CA LEU A 82 -5.23 10.01 15.55
C LEU A 82 -6.12 9.42 14.46
N LEU A 83 -7.42 9.26 14.75
CA LEU A 83 -8.38 8.78 13.75
C LEU A 83 -8.43 9.71 12.53
N HIS A 84 -8.33 11.02 12.77
CA HIS A 84 -8.30 12.02 11.71
C HIS A 84 -7.00 11.95 10.90
N VAL A 85 -5.86 11.58 11.49
CA VAL A 85 -4.61 11.37 10.75
C VAL A 85 -4.69 10.12 9.89
N PHE A 86 -5.12 8.99 10.47
CA PHE A 86 -5.20 7.70 9.77
C PHE A 86 -6.28 7.61 8.70
N THR A 87 -7.19 8.59 8.61
CA THR A 87 -8.20 8.64 7.54
C THR A 87 -7.85 9.63 6.44
N ARG A 88 -6.75 10.39 6.58
CA ARG A 88 -6.36 11.41 5.61
C ARG A 88 -5.43 10.87 4.54
N PRO A 89 -5.56 11.38 3.30
CA PRO A 89 -4.75 10.90 2.18
C PRO A 89 -3.25 11.14 2.40
N LEU A 90 -2.85 12.15 3.18
CA LEU A 90 -1.45 12.44 3.48
C LEU A 90 -0.73 11.26 4.15
N PHE A 91 -1.35 10.65 5.17
CA PHE A 91 -0.77 9.52 5.89
C PHE A 91 -0.55 8.32 4.96
N TRP A 92 -1.60 7.95 4.22
CA TRP A 92 -1.53 6.85 3.28
C TRP A 92 -0.65 7.14 2.07
N GLY A 93 -0.55 8.39 1.65
CA GLY A 93 0.35 8.82 0.59
C GLY A 93 1.81 8.59 0.97
N LEU A 94 2.20 8.97 2.18
CA LEU A 94 3.54 8.68 2.72
C LEU A 94 3.78 7.18 2.85
N PHE A 95 2.79 6.42 3.35
CA PHE A 95 2.89 4.97 3.46
C PHE A 95 3.07 4.30 2.09
N CYS A 96 2.31 4.73 1.07
CA CYS A 96 2.40 4.23 -0.30
C CYS A 96 3.74 4.57 -0.95
N LEU A 97 4.22 5.80 -0.76
CA LEU A 97 5.49 6.26 -1.34
C LEU A 97 6.67 5.49 -0.75
N LEU A 98 6.78 5.43 0.58
CA LEU A 98 7.85 4.71 1.26
C LEU A 98 7.74 3.19 1.03
N GLY A 99 6.53 2.63 1.13
CA GLY A 99 6.28 1.22 0.85
C GLY A 99 6.59 0.83 -0.61
N GLY A 100 6.28 1.70 -1.56
CA GLY A 100 6.57 1.51 -2.97
C GLY A 100 8.08 1.55 -3.28
N ILE A 101 8.82 2.45 -2.63
CA ILE A 101 10.29 2.47 -2.69
C ILE A 101 10.84 1.15 -2.15
N CYS A 102 10.40 0.72 -0.96
CA CYS A 102 10.80 -0.56 -0.37
C CYS A 102 10.52 -1.74 -1.29
N ALA A 103 9.34 -1.80 -1.92
CA ALA A 103 8.98 -2.84 -2.88
C ALA A 103 9.94 -2.83 -4.09
N ASN A 104 10.23 -1.66 -4.66
CA ASN A 104 11.17 -1.56 -5.78
C ASN A 104 12.55 -2.09 -5.41
N TYR A 105 13.12 -1.66 -4.27
CA TYR A 105 14.41 -2.19 -3.78
C TYR A 105 14.35 -3.70 -3.55
N HIS A 106 13.28 -4.20 -2.93
CA HIS A 106 13.11 -5.62 -2.69
C HIS A 106 13.04 -6.44 -3.98
N GLY A 107 12.50 -5.86 -5.07
CA GLY A 107 12.52 -6.44 -6.41
C GLY A 107 13.93 -6.67 -7.00
N PHE A 108 14.96 -6.04 -6.45
CA PHE A 108 16.37 -6.26 -6.82
C PHE A 108 17.16 -7.08 -5.79
N CYS A 109 16.59 -7.38 -4.63
CA CYS A 109 17.24 -8.19 -3.60
C CYS A 109 17.46 -9.64 -4.06
N LYS A 110 18.53 -10.26 -3.56
CA LYS A 110 18.85 -11.69 -3.82
C LYS A 110 17.70 -12.63 -3.45
N CYS A 111 16.91 -12.29 -2.44
CA CYS A 111 15.72 -13.04 -2.00
C CYS A 111 14.68 -13.25 -3.12
N ILE A 112 14.52 -12.24 -4.00
CA ILE A 112 13.58 -12.27 -5.13
C ILE A 112 14.31 -12.70 -6.43
N ARG A 113 15.59 -12.35 -6.57
CA ARG A 113 16.42 -12.72 -7.74
C ARG A 113 16.82 -14.20 -7.80
N GLY A 114 16.85 -14.89 -6.65
CA GLY A 114 17.28 -16.29 -6.54
C GLY A 114 16.14 -17.30 -6.37
N GLY A 115 14.89 -16.85 -6.42
CA GLY A 115 13.71 -17.72 -6.43
C GLY A 115 13.46 -18.27 -7.84
N LYS A 116 14.30 -19.23 -8.24
CA LYS A 116 14.52 -19.76 -9.61
C LYS A 116 15.51 -18.94 -10.44
#